data_AF-A0A099S6F0-F1
#
_entry.id   AF-A0A099S6F0-F1
#
_cell.length_a   1.000
_cell.length_b   1.000
_cell.length_c   1.000
_cell.angle_alpha   90.00
_cell.angle_beta   90.00
_cell.angle_gamma   90.00
#
_symmetry.space_group_name_H-M   'P 1'
#
loop_
_entity.id
_entity.type
_entity.pdbx_description
1 polymer ?
#
loop_
_entity_poly.entity_id
_entity_poly.type
_entity_poly.pdbx_seq_one_letter_code
_entity_poly.pdbx_strand_id
1 'polypeptide(L)'
;MKKIIIAEKPSVAKNIADALGVKVRGNGYFEGNDYIITWAFGHLLQLFDAKDYDENMRAWRLERFPFIPEKFQYKVKCDNVNRNSVDKGAEKQLNIIKSLIDRPDVDGIISATDFDREGQVIGDELFLYFNEKKPVFRMLLNEWTAEEVKKGISNLKPNEQMKSLQDAGIGRQWADWIIGINLTSVATLRYNFNDKKTLNIGRVLLPTLKIIYDRDKEIETFQSSTYYKLVANFKTKDNEEFEGVYYENDNEKFDDKETPENIVKLLEDKDAEIIEKQVDKKKDYPPLLFN
;
A
#
# COMPACT_ATOMS: atom_id res chain seq x y z
N MET A 1 -26.61 17.18 -24.28
CA MET A 1 -26.38 16.56 -22.97
C MET A 1 -24.88 16.40 -22.78
N LYS A 2 -24.38 16.64 -21.58
CA LYS A 2 -22.97 16.60 -21.21
C LYS A 2 -22.71 15.42 -20.26
N LYS A 3 -21.47 14.96 -20.23
CA LYS A 3 -21.00 14.04 -19.17
C LYS A 3 -20.04 14.75 -18.24
N ILE A 4 -20.09 14.40 -16.96
CA ILE A 4 -19.09 14.87 -15.98
C ILE A 4 -17.96 13.85 -15.86
N ILE A 5 -16.72 14.31 -15.98
CA ILE A 5 -15.51 13.50 -15.74
C ILE A 5 -14.96 13.87 -14.37
N ILE A 6 -14.79 12.88 -13.49
CA ILE A 6 -14.27 13.07 -12.13
C ILE A 6 -12.90 12.40 -12.04
N ALA A 7 -11.84 13.20 -11.96
CA ALA A 7 -10.48 12.72 -11.79
C ALA A 7 -10.10 12.58 -10.32
N GLU A 8 -9.00 11.88 -10.02
CA GLU A 8 -8.51 11.73 -8.63
C GLU A 8 -7.89 13.01 -8.06
N LYS A 9 -7.28 13.83 -8.92
CA LYS A 9 -6.51 15.02 -8.53
C LYS A 9 -6.53 16.11 -9.60
N PRO A 10 -6.26 17.38 -9.24
CA PRO A 10 -6.34 18.50 -10.17
C PRO A 10 -5.44 18.37 -11.41
N SER A 11 -4.25 17.77 -11.25
CA SER A 11 -3.31 17.60 -12.38
C SER A 11 -3.81 16.63 -13.43
N VAL A 12 -4.48 15.55 -13.02
CA VAL A 12 -5.10 14.59 -13.94
C VAL A 12 -6.26 15.23 -14.67
N ALA A 13 -7.14 15.94 -13.96
CA ALA A 13 -8.23 16.68 -14.59
C ALA A 13 -7.72 17.70 -15.62
N LYS A 14 -6.59 18.38 -15.34
CA LYS A 14 -5.95 19.28 -16.30
C LYS A 14 -5.48 18.53 -17.56
N ASN A 15 -4.80 17.39 -17.41
CA ASN A 15 -4.35 16.59 -18.56
C ASN A 15 -5.54 16.14 -19.44
N ILE A 16 -6.64 15.73 -18.80
CA ILE A 16 -7.88 15.37 -19.52
C ILE A 16 -8.46 16.60 -20.24
N ALA A 17 -8.51 17.76 -19.58
CA ALA A 17 -9.02 18.99 -20.17
C ALA A 17 -8.18 19.42 -21.39
N ASP A 18 -6.86 19.37 -21.27
CA ASP A 18 -5.93 19.69 -22.36
C ASP A 18 -6.09 18.72 -23.54
N ALA A 19 -6.22 17.41 -23.26
CA ALA A 19 -6.42 16.38 -24.28
C ALA A 19 -7.75 16.53 -25.05
N LEU A 20 -8.80 16.99 -24.36
CA LEU A 20 -10.15 17.20 -24.91
C LEU A 20 -10.37 18.63 -25.42
N GLY A 21 -9.36 19.51 -25.33
CA GLY A 21 -9.46 20.90 -25.77
C GLY A 21 -10.42 21.76 -24.93
N VAL A 22 -10.68 21.38 -23.69
CA VAL A 22 -11.57 22.08 -22.75
C VAL A 22 -10.81 23.22 -22.07
N LYS A 23 -11.12 24.47 -22.42
CA LYS A 23 -10.36 25.64 -21.97
C LYS A 23 -11.05 26.51 -20.92
N VAL A 24 -12.37 26.42 -20.77
CA VAL A 24 -13.10 27.26 -19.81
C VAL A 24 -12.86 26.71 -18.41
N ARG A 25 -12.28 27.53 -17.54
CA ARG A 25 -11.98 27.17 -16.16
C ARG A 25 -13.00 27.77 -15.21
N GLY A 26 -13.62 26.91 -14.40
CA GLY A 26 -14.47 27.29 -13.27
C GLY A 26 -13.74 27.12 -11.94
N ASN A 27 -14.44 27.41 -10.85
CA ASN A 27 -13.95 27.14 -9.50
C ASN A 27 -14.11 25.65 -9.18
N GLY A 28 -13.03 24.87 -9.29
CA GLY A 28 -13.00 23.44 -9.00
C GLY A 28 -13.38 22.51 -10.16
N TYR A 29 -13.46 23.04 -11.39
CA TYR A 29 -13.75 22.27 -12.60
C TYR A 29 -13.31 23.00 -13.88
N PHE A 30 -13.36 22.30 -15.02
CA PHE A 30 -13.28 22.82 -16.37
C PHE A 30 -14.59 22.50 -17.10
N GLU A 31 -15.04 23.38 -18.00
CA GLU A 31 -16.28 23.18 -18.75
C GLU A 31 -16.06 23.30 -20.26
N GLY A 32 -16.53 22.28 -20.97
CA GLY A 32 -16.55 22.24 -22.42
C GLY A 32 -17.98 22.07 -22.94
N ASN A 33 -18.08 21.85 -24.26
CA ASN A 33 -19.37 21.63 -24.90
C ASN A 33 -19.97 20.28 -24.50
N ASP A 34 -19.16 19.22 -24.50
CA ASP A 34 -19.61 17.83 -24.27
C ASP A 34 -19.27 17.31 -22.86
N TYR A 35 -18.22 17.88 -22.24
CA TYR A 35 -17.68 17.39 -20.96
C TYR A 35 -17.54 18.51 -19.93
N ILE A 36 -17.87 18.19 -18.68
CA ILE A 36 -17.51 18.96 -17.49
C ILE A 36 -16.46 18.15 -16.74
N ILE A 37 -15.28 18.70 -16.47
CA ILE A 37 -14.18 17.95 -15.86
C ILE A 37 -13.92 18.51 -14.47
N THR A 38 -14.09 17.70 -13.44
CA THR A 38 -13.77 18.04 -12.06
C THR A 38 -12.84 16.98 -11.46
N TRP A 39 -12.52 17.13 -10.19
CA TRP A 39 -11.56 16.26 -9.51
C TRP A 39 -11.87 16.13 -8.02
N ALA A 40 -11.44 15.01 -7.45
CA ALA A 40 -11.16 14.87 -6.04
C ALA A 40 -9.70 15.34 -5.75
N PHE A 41 -9.21 15.08 -4.53
CA PHE A 41 -7.79 15.19 -4.21
C PHE A 41 -7.46 14.13 -3.16
N GLY A 42 -7.49 12.88 -3.63
CA GLY A 42 -7.66 11.71 -2.77
C GLY A 42 -9.08 11.63 -2.22
N HIS A 43 -9.26 10.88 -1.12
CA HIS A 43 -10.54 10.79 -0.44
C HIS A 43 -11.02 12.17 0.03
N LEU A 44 -12.29 12.49 -0.26
CA LEU A 44 -13.01 13.65 0.29
C LEU A 44 -13.89 13.25 1.48
N LEU A 45 -14.14 11.96 1.61
CA LEU A 45 -14.97 11.33 2.61
C LEU A 45 -14.10 10.46 3.52
N GLN A 46 -14.64 10.12 4.68
CA GLN A 46 -14.07 9.13 5.58
C GLN A 46 -15.22 8.37 6.25
N LEU A 47 -14.94 7.18 6.77
CA LEU A 47 -15.89 6.46 7.59
C LEU A 47 -16.27 7.25 8.85
N PHE A 48 -17.51 7.10 9.27
CA PHE A 48 -17.94 7.47 10.61
C PHE A 48 -17.08 6.73 11.65
N ASP A 49 -16.74 7.42 12.72
CA ASP A 49 -16.17 6.87 13.94
C ASP A 49 -17.30 6.33 14.84
N ALA A 50 -16.99 5.49 15.82
CA ALA A 50 -17.98 4.90 16.72
C ALA A 50 -18.85 5.98 17.42
N LYS A 51 -18.24 7.10 17.79
CA LYS A 51 -18.93 8.25 18.42
C LYS A 51 -19.90 8.99 17.51
N ASP A 52 -19.77 8.84 16.19
CA ASP A 52 -20.70 9.45 15.24
C ASP A 52 -22.00 8.63 15.12
N TYR A 53 -21.93 7.31 15.39
CA TYR A 53 -23.11 6.45 15.45
C TYR A 53 -23.81 6.50 16.81
N ASP A 54 -23.03 6.54 17.90
CA ASP A 54 -23.55 6.59 19.26
C ASP A 54 -22.70 7.54 20.12
N GLU A 55 -23.30 8.62 20.61
CA GLU A 55 -22.60 9.62 21.42
C GLU A 55 -21.98 9.01 22.69
N ASN A 56 -22.54 7.91 23.19
CA ASN A 56 -21.97 7.19 24.30
C ASN A 56 -20.55 6.71 24.01
N MET A 57 -20.21 6.40 22.76
CA MET A 57 -18.89 5.92 22.36
C MET A 57 -17.79 6.99 22.40
N ARG A 58 -18.11 8.25 22.75
CA ARG A 58 -17.10 9.30 23.02
C ARG A 58 -16.12 8.92 24.13
N ALA A 59 -16.61 8.17 25.13
CA ALA A 59 -15.78 7.60 26.18
C ALA A 59 -15.69 6.09 26.01
N TRP A 60 -14.48 5.59 25.82
CA TRP A 60 -14.23 4.16 25.67
C TRP A 60 -14.47 3.43 26.99
N ARG A 61 -15.28 2.37 26.94
CA ARG A 61 -15.56 1.45 28.05
C ARG A 61 -15.54 0.03 27.51
N LEU A 62 -14.97 -0.92 28.26
CA LEU A 62 -14.75 -2.29 27.77
C LEU A 62 -16.04 -2.98 27.35
N GLU A 63 -17.15 -2.71 28.05
CA GLU A 63 -18.46 -3.34 27.83
C GLU A 63 -19.11 -2.92 26.50
N ARG A 64 -18.56 -1.89 25.84
CA ARG A 64 -19.07 -1.36 24.56
C ARG A 64 -18.32 -1.90 23.34
N PHE A 65 -17.33 -2.76 23.56
CA PHE A 65 -16.56 -3.38 22.49
C PHE A 65 -16.78 -4.90 22.47
N PRO A 66 -16.90 -5.53 21.28
CA PRO A 66 -16.67 -4.92 19.97
C PRO A 66 -17.86 -4.06 19.49
N PHE A 67 -17.54 -2.92 18.88
CA PHE A 67 -18.47 -2.09 18.14
C PHE A 67 -18.40 -2.41 16.65
N ILE A 68 -19.53 -2.81 16.10
CA ILE A 68 -19.71 -3.11 14.68
C ILE A 68 -21.03 -2.47 14.25
N PRO A 69 -21.03 -1.45 13.38
CA PRO A 69 -22.27 -0.82 12.93
C PRO A 69 -23.03 -1.77 12.00
N GLU A 70 -24.36 -1.71 12.01
CA GLU A 70 -25.19 -2.49 11.05
C GLU A 70 -24.93 -2.06 9.60
N LYS A 71 -24.64 -0.78 9.38
CA LYS A 71 -24.32 -0.19 8.07
C LYS A 71 -23.20 0.83 8.22
N PHE A 72 -22.19 0.72 7.38
CA PHE A 72 -21.12 1.70 7.31
C PHE A 72 -21.64 3.00 6.67
N GLN A 73 -21.35 4.11 7.32
CA GLN A 73 -21.67 5.48 6.90
C GLN A 73 -20.40 6.28 6.71
N TYR A 74 -20.48 7.25 5.80
CA TYR A 74 -19.37 8.13 5.42
C TYR A 74 -19.74 9.57 5.72
N LYS A 75 -18.78 10.33 6.24
CA LYS A 75 -18.86 11.78 6.44
C LYS A 75 -17.76 12.47 5.65
N VAL A 76 -17.88 13.78 5.47
CA VAL A 76 -16.77 14.60 4.96
C VAL A 76 -15.56 14.42 5.85
N LYS A 77 -14.38 14.30 5.24
CA LYS A 77 -13.15 14.08 5.99
C LYS A 77 -12.87 15.21 6.97
N CYS A 78 -12.28 14.85 8.10
CA CYS A 78 -11.85 15.82 9.10
C CYS A 78 -10.56 16.53 8.67
N ASP A 79 -10.35 17.73 9.19
CA ASP A 79 -9.13 18.49 8.97
C ASP A 79 -7.91 17.77 9.57
N ASN A 80 -6.79 17.81 8.84
CA ASN A 80 -5.55 17.11 9.23
C ASN A 80 -4.94 17.66 10.53
N VAL A 81 -5.14 18.96 10.80
CA VAL A 81 -4.62 19.65 12.00
C VAL A 81 -5.66 19.57 13.12
N ASN A 82 -6.91 19.93 12.84
CA ASN A 82 -8.01 19.85 13.79
C ASN A 82 -9.00 18.75 13.41
N ARG A 83 -8.74 17.54 13.91
CA ARG A 83 -9.58 16.34 13.67
C ARG A 83 -11.02 16.43 14.20
N ASN A 84 -11.37 17.47 14.96
CA ASN A 84 -12.74 17.72 15.40
C ASN A 84 -13.52 18.63 14.45
N SER A 85 -12.88 19.19 13.43
CA SER A 85 -13.52 20.01 12.41
C SER A 85 -13.48 19.32 11.04
N VAL A 86 -14.45 19.67 10.20
CA VAL A 86 -14.52 19.24 8.80
C VAL A 86 -13.44 19.95 7.97
N ASP A 87 -12.84 19.23 7.03
CA ASP A 87 -11.98 19.83 6.01
C ASP A 87 -12.83 20.70 5.08
N LYS A 88 -12.72 22.02 5.23
CA LYS A 88 -13.46 23.00 4.43
C LYS A 88 -13.17 22.90 2.93
N GLY A 89 -11.96 22.48 2.57
CA GLY A 89 -11.57 22.26 1.17
C GLY A 89 -12.32 21.06 0.61
N ALA A 90 -12.34 19.95 1.36
CA ALA A 90 -13.06 18.74 1.00
C ALA A 90 -14.57 19.00 0.87
N GLU A 91 -15.16 19.67 1.85
CA GLU A 91 -16.58 20.06 1.84
C GLU A 91 -16.91 20.92 0.62
N LYS A 92 -16.11 21.96 0.37
CA LYS A 92 -16.29 22.84 -0.81
C LYS A 92 -16.23 22.05 -2.10
N GLN A 93 -15.24 21.17 -2.27
CA GLN A 93 -15.09 20.38 -3.50
C GLN A 93 -16.21 19.36 -3.66
N LEU A 94 -16.64 18.71 -2.57
CA LEU A 94 -17.76 17.78 -2.56
C LEU A 94 -19.05 18.47 -3.02
N ASN A 95 -19.31 19.69 -2.52
CA ASN A 95 -20.45 20.51 -2.94
C ASN A 95 -20.37 20.91 -4.42
N ILE A 96 -19.18 21.27 -4.91
CA ILE A 96 -18.94 21.53 -6.33
C ILE A 96 -19.29 20.29 -7.15
N ILE A 97 -18.71 19.12 -6.82
CA ILE A 97 -18.97 17.87 -7.54
C ILE A 97 -20.47 17.57 -7.56
N LYS A 98 -21.15 17.64 -6.41
CA LYS A 98 -22.59 17.37 -6.33
C LYS A 98 -23.41 18.34 -7.17
N SER A 99 -23.13 19.65 -7.06
CA SER A 99 -23.83 20.65 -7.87
C SER A 99 -23.66 20.44 -9.38
N LEU A 100 -22.48 20.00 -9.82
CA LEU A 100 -22.21 19.70 -11.23
C LEU A 100 -22.90 18.42 -11.67
N ILE A 101 -22.91 17.38 -10.84
CA ILE A 101 -23.64 16.14 -11.11
C ILE A 101 -25.13 16.44 -11.23
N ASP A 102 -25.71 17.26 -10.36
CA ASP A 102 -27.16 17.54 -10.33
C ASP A 102 -27.64 18.47 -11.45
N ARG A 103 -26.74 19.02 -12.27
CA ARG A 103 -27.13 19.87 -13.40
C ARG A 103 -28.10 19.14 -14.36
N PRO A 104 -29.14 19.83 -14.88
CA PRO A 104 -30.08 19.23 -15.82
C PRO A 104 -29.46 18.82 -17.16
N ASP A 105 -28.38 19.49 -17.58
CA ASP A 105 -27.68 19.19 -18.83
C ASP A 105 -26.68 18.02 -18.71
N VAL A 106 -26.51 17.44 -17.51
CA VAL A 106 -25.63 16.29 -17.27
C VAL A 106 -26.42 14.99 -17.23
N ASP A 107 -26.09 14.02 -18.10
CA ASP A 107 -26.79 12.72 -18.18
C ASP A 107 -25.97 11.52 -17.69
N GLY A 108 -24.69 11.70 -17.39
CA GLY A 108 -23.84 10.60 -16.96
C GLY A 108 -22.51 11.05 -16.38
N ILE A 109 -21.85 10.11 -15.69
CA ILE A 109 -20.60 10.32 -14.96
C ILE A 109 -19.52 9.43 -15.56
N ILE A 110 -18.31 9.95 -15.69
CA ILE A 110 -17.10 9.22 -16.06
C ILE A 110 -16.12 9.33 -14.89
N SER A 111 -15.91 8.24 -14.17
CA SER A 111 -14.85 8.12 -13.18
C SER A 111 -13.51 7.92 -13.89
N ALA A 112 -12.61 8.88 -13.68
CA ALA A 112 -11.27 8.97 -14.25
C ALA A 112 -10.21 9.00 -13.15
N THR A 113 -10.40 8.21 -12.09
CA THR A 113 -9.40 7.95 -11.05
C THR A 113 -8.38 6.91 -11.54
N ASP A 114 -7.27 6.73 -10.81
CA ASP A 114 -6.22 5.79 -11.21
C ASP A 114 -6.75 4.34 -11.29
N PHE A 115 -6.20 3.52 -12.20
CA PHE A 115 -6.66 2.15 -12.44
C PHE A 115 -6.09 1.16 -11.41
N ASP A 116 -6.43 1.40 -10.15
CA ASP A 116 -6.15 0.49 -9.05
C ASP A 116 -7.33 0.41 -8.09
N ARG A 117 -7.15 -0.33 -6.99
CA ARG A 117 -8.19 -0.51 -5.98
C ARG A 117 -8.53 0.79 -5.26
N GLU A 118 -7.55 1.63 -4.93
CA GLU A 118 -7.79 2.86 -4.17
C GLU A 118 -8.47 3.92 -5.05
N GLY A 119 -8.03 4.08 -6.29
CA GLY A 119 -8.67 4.92 -7.29
C GLY A 119 -10.13 4.52 -7.53
N GLN A 120 -10.44 3.23 -7.59
CA GLN A 120 -11.82 2.76 -7.69
C GLN A 120 -12.66 3.17 -6.47
N VAL A 121 -12.14 3.00 -5.24
CA VAL A 121 -12.82 3.40 -4.00
C VAL A 121 -13.08 4.90 -3.95
N ILE A 122 -12.12 5.74 -4.34
CA ILE A 122 -12.29 7.21 -4.33
C ILE A 122 -13.52 7.64 -5.14
N GLY A 123 -13.72 7.04 -6.33
CA GLY A 123 -14.90 7.31 -7.15
C GLY A 123 -16.18 6.76 -6.51
N ASP A 124 -16.17 5.48 -6.14
CA ASP A 124 -17.36 4.79 -5.64
C ASP A 124 -17.88 5.37 -4.31
N GLU A 125 -17.00 5.82 -3.42
CA GLU A 125 -17.40 6.52 -2.19
C GLU A 125 -18.25 7.76 -2.47
N LEU A 126 -17.90 8.54 -3.49
CA LEU A 126 -18.68 9.72 -3.87
C LEU A 126 -20.07 9.31 -4.38
N PHE A 127 -20.14 8.29 -5.24
CA PHE A 127 -21.41 7.84 -5.83
C PHE A 127 -22.34 7.23 -4.78
N LEU A 128 -21.79 6.46 -3.84
CA LEU A 128 -22.52 5.91 -2.71
C LEU A 128 -22.99 7.03 -1.77
N TYR A 129 -22.13 7.98 -1.43
CA TYR A 129 -22.47 9.09 -0.55
C TYR A 129 -23.55 10.00 -1.12
N PHE A 130 -23.51 10.28 -2.44
CA PHE A 130 -24.54 11.07 -3.12
C PHE A 130 -25.81 10.28 -3.45
N ASN A 131 -25.82 8.95 -3.21
CA ASN A 131 -26.88 8.03 -3.64
C ASN A 131 -27.23 8.21 -5.13
N GLU A 132 -26.19 8.34 -5.95
CA GLU A 132 -26.31 8.75 -7.34
C GLU A 132 -27.05 7.70 -8.19
N LYS A 133 -27.83 8.18 -9.17
CA LYS A 133 -28.67 7.33 -10.05
C LYS A 133 -28.32 7.47 -11.52
N LYS A 134 -27.59 8.53 -11.89
CA LYS A 134 -27.08 8.69 -13.26
C LYS A 134 -26.11 7.54 -13.61
N PRO A 135 -26.08 7.08 -14.87
CA PRO A 135 -25.12 6.08 -15.31
C PRO A 135 -23.68 6.49 -15.03
N VAL A 136 -22.91 5.57 -14.45
CA VAL A 136 -21.49 5.75 -14.14
C VAL A 136 -20.66 4.88 -15.08
N PHE A 137 -19.70 5.51 -15.74
CA PHE A 137 -18.72 4.87 -16.59
C PHE A 137 -17.32 5.01 -15.99
N ARG A 138 -16.43 4.08 -16.30
CA ARG A 138 -15.05 4.07 -15.87
C ARG A 138 -14.13 4.24 -17.07
N MET A 139 -13.21 5.18 -16.95
CA MET A 139 -12.10 5.37 -17.88
C MET A 139 -10.84 4.74 -17.28
N LEU A 140 -10.42 3.61 -17.83
CA LEU A 140 -9.30 2.80 -17.34
C LEU A 140 -8.02 3.20 -18.07
N LEU A 141 -7.15 3.97 -17.41
CA LEU A 141 -5.89 4.43 -17.98
C LEU A 141 -4.75 4.21 -16.97
N ASN A 142 -3.59 3.83 -17.50
CA ASN A 142 -2.34 3.77 -16.76
C ASN A 142 -1.53 5.07 -16.92
N GLU A 143 -1.76 5.80 -18.01
CA GLU A 143 -1.06 7.03 -18.34
C GLU A 143 -2.02 8.11 -18.87
N TRP A 144 -1.70 9.37 -18.57
CA TRP A 144 -2.56 10.52 -18.86
C TRP A 144 -2.07 11.33 -20.06
N THR A 145 -1.59 10.65 -21.11
CA THR A 145 -1.20 11.30 -22.37
C THR A 145 -2.44 11.65 -23.21
N ALA A 146 -2.33 12.62 -24.11
CA ALA A 146 -3.48 13.06 -24.91
C ALA A 146 -4.05 11.95 -25.81
N GLU A 147 -3.21 11.03 -26.29
CA GLU A 147 -3.63 9.89 -27.08
C GLU A 147 -4.40 8.88 -26.23
N GLU A 148 -3.84 8.51 -25.07
CA GLU A 148 -4.47 7.55 -24.15
C GLU A 148 -5.79 8.08 -23.58
N VAL A 149 -5.90 9.38 -23.27
CA VAL A 149 -7.17 9.98 -22.85
C VAL A 149 -8.24 9.85 -23.94
N LYS A 150 -7.91 10.13 -25.21
CA LYS A 150 -8.86 10.02 -26.32
C LYS A 150 -9.30 8.59 -26.56
N LYS A 151 -8.38 7.62 -26.43
CA LYS A 151 -8.69 6.19 -26.48
C LYS A 151 -9.59 5.79 -25.31
N GLY A 152 -9.29 6.26 -24.10
CA GLY A 152 -10.05 6.00 -22.88
C GLY A 152 -11.50 6.46 -22.98
N ILE A 153 -11.72 7.69 -23.49
CA ILE A 153 -13.07 8.21 -23.76
C ILE A 153 -13.83 7.36 -24.79
N SER A 154 -13.14 6.79 -25.77
CA SER A 154 -13.75 5.93 -26.79
C SER A 154 -14.04 4.51 -26.28
N ASN A 155 -13.43 4.09 -25.16
CA ASN A 155 -13.50 2.73 -24.62
C ASN A 155 -13.96 2.70 -23.15
N LEU A 156 -14.94 3.52 -22.81
CA LEU A 156 -15.52 3.57 -21.48
C LEU A 156 -16.16 2.22 -21.09
N LYS A 157 -15.96 1.81 -19.85
CA LYS A 157 -16.61 0.62 -19.28
C LYS A 157 -17.74 1.03 -18.33
N PRO A 158 -18.89 0.35 -18.31
CA PRO A 158 -19.87 0.52 -17.23
C PRO A 158 -19.21 0.24 -15.87
N ASN A 159 -19.47 1.09 -14.86
CA ASN A 159 -18.83 0.96 -13.55
C ASN A 159 -19.21 -0.37 -12.86
N GLU A 160 -20.34 -0.98 -13.23
CA GLU A 160 -20.77 -2.29 -12.74
C GLU A 160 -19.75 -3.39 -13.06
N GLN A 161 -18.96 -3.25 -14.13
CA GLN A 161 -17.88 -4.20 -14.43
C GLN A 161 -16.75 -4.16 -13.40
N MET A 162 -16.62 -3.04 -12.66
CA MET A 162 -15.59 -2.85 -11.62
C MET A 162 -16.06 -3.33 -10.24
N LYS A 163 -17.21 -4.00 -10.13
CA LYS A 163 -17.80 -4.41 -8.85
C LYS A 163 -16.85 -5.20 -7.95
N SER A 164 -16.09 -6.14 -8.52
CA SER A 164 -15.11 -6.92 -7.75
C SER A 164 -13.98 -6.05 -7.18
N LEU A 165 -13.54 -5.03 -7.93
CA LEU A 165 -12.50 -4.10 -7.50
C LEU A 165 -13.02 -3.16 -6.41
N GLN A 166 -14.26 -2.66 -6.58
CA GLN A 166 -14.99 -1.92 -5.56
C GLN A 166 -15.11 -2.72 -4.27
N ASP A 167 -15.59 -3.96 -4.35
CA ASP A 167 -15.81 -4.84 -3.18
C ASP A 167 -14.53 -5.15 -2.44
N ALA A 168 -13.43 -5.38 -3.17
CA ALA A 168 -12.12 -5.56 -2.58
C ALA A 168 -11.64 -4.31 -1.81
N GLY A 169 -11.87 -3.12 -2.37
CA GLY A 169 -11.46 -1.85 -1.75
C GLY A 169 -12.31 -1.47 -0.54
N ILE A 170 -13.62 -1.45 -0.70
CA ILE A 170 -14.58 -1.16 0.37
C ILE A 170 -14.49 -2.22 1.49
N GLY A 171 -14.42 -3.50 1.12
CA GLY A 171 -14.26 -4.59 2.09
C GLY A 171 -12.98 -4.47 2.91
N ARG A 172 -11.85 -4.10 2.27
CA ARG A 172 -10.61 -3.80 2.99
C ARG A 172 -10.79 -2.63 3.96
N GLN A 173 -11.39 -1.53 3.51
CA GLN A 173 -11.59 -0.34 4.32
C GLN A 173 -12.43 -0.65 5.57
N TRP A 174 -13.52 -1.40 5.41
CA TRP A 174 -14.38 -1.83 6.52
C TRP A 174 -13.64 -2.77 7.47
N ALA A 175 -12.89 -3.74 6.94
CA ALA A 175 -12.11 -4.67 7.77
C ALA A 175 -11.05 -3.93 8.60
N ASP A 176 -10.32 -3.00 7.98
CA ASP A 176 -9.31 -2.19 8.67
C ASP A 176 -9.96 -1.29 9.74
N TRP A 177 -11.14 -0.74 9.48
CA TRP A 177 -11.91 0.04 10.46
C TRP A 177 -12.36 -0.82 11.65
N ILE A 178 -12.97 -1.99 11.40
CA ILE A 178 -13.47 -2.91 12.44
C ILE A 178 -12.31 -3.34 13.34
N ILE A 179 -11.20 -3.80 12.75
CA ILE A 179 -10.05 -4.25 13.51
C ILE A 179 -9.44 -3.08 14.28
N GLY A 180 -9.27 -1.94 13.62
CA GLY A 180 -8.64 -0.75 14.17
C GLY A 180 -9.35 -0.22 15.39
N ILE A 181 -10.63 0.12 15.28
CA ILE A 181 -11.40 0.73 16.38
C ILE A 181 -11.52 -0.22 17.58
N ASN A 182 -11.78 -1.50 17.32
CA ASN A 182 -12.03 -2.47 18.38
C ASN A 182 -10.75 -2.83 19.13
N LEU A 183 -9.69 -3.22 18.42
CA LEU A 183 -8.46 -3.66 19.06
C LEU A 183 -7.70 -2.50 19.68
N THR A 184 -7.64 -1.34 19.02
CA THR A 184 -6.99 -0.14 19.60
C THR A 184 -7.68 0.27 20.90
N SER A 185 -9.02 0.29 20.92
CA SER A 185 -9.77 0.70 22.10
C SER A 185 -9.59 -0.27 23.26
N VAL A 186 -9.76 -1.57 23.01
CA VAL A 186 -9.62 -2.61 24.04
C VAL A 186 -8.18 -2.68 24.57
N ALA A 187 -7.17 -2.64 23.70
CA ALA A 187 -5.78 -2.70 24.13
C ALA A 187 -5.38 -1.47 24.93
N THR A 188 -5.80 -0.27 24.50
CA THR A 188 -5.55 0.97 25.26
C THR A 188 -6.20 0.90 26.64
N LEU A 189 -7.47 0.48 26.73
CA LEU A 189 -8.17 0.35 28.01
C LEU A 189 -7.54 -0.68 28.95
N ARG A 190 -7.02 -1.80 28.42
CA ARG A 190 -6.45 -2.87 29.25
C ARG A 190 -5.00 -2.64 29.65
N TYR A 191 -4.19 -2.11 28.75
CA TYR A 191 -2.73 -2.11 28.92
C TYR A 191 -2.12 -0.72 29.05
N ASN A 192 -2.88 0.35 28.75
CA ASN A 192 -2.34 1.71 28.77
C ASN A 192 -3.30 2.75 29.37
N PHE A 193 -4.14 2.33 30.32
CA PHE A 193 -5.17 3.18 30.93
C PHE A 193 -4.58 4.45 31.57
N ASN A 194 -3.40 4.35 32.20
CA ASN A 194 -2.79 5.45 32.96
C ASN A 194 -1.98 6.43 32.10
N ASP A 195 -1.51 6.03 30.92
CA ASP A 195 -0.47 6.76 30.19
C ASP A 195 -1.02 7.74 29.14
N LYS A 196 -2.36 7.92 29.11
CA LYS A 196 -3.14 8.79 28.18
C LYS A 196 -2.85 8.63 26.68
N LYS A 197 -1.93 7.73 26.29
CA LYS A 197 -1.56 7.44 24.91
C LYS A 197 -2.31 6.21 24.42
N THR A 198 -2.84 6.29 23.21
CA THR A 198 -3.51 5.15 22.56
C THR A 198 -2.49 4.12 22.07
N LEU A 199 -2.77 2.84 22.36
CA LEU A 199 -2.06 1.71 21.75
C LEU A 199 -2.72 1.39 20.43
N ASN A 200 -2.23 2.01 19.35
CA ASN A 200 -2.75 1.78 18.01
C ASN A 200 -2.51 0.33 17.62
N ILE A 201 -3.58 -0.39 17.30
CA ILE A 201 -3.53 -1.74 16.75
C ILE A 201 -4.23 -1.72 15.40
N GLY A 202 -3.57 -2.28 14.40
CA GLY A 202 -4.14 -2.45 13.07
C GLY A 202 -3.68 -3.76 12.45
N ARG A 203 -4.46 -4.25 11.49
CA ARG A 203 -4.20 -5.50 10.78
C ARG A 203 -2.82 -5.56 10.14
N VAL A 204 -2.27 -4.42 9.71
CA VAL A 204 -0.91 -4.31 9.14
C VAL A 204 0.10 -3.90 10.22
N LEU A 205 -0.24 -2.91 11.04
CA LEU A 205 0.68 -2.32 12.01
C LEU A 205 1.19 -3.33 13.05
N LEU A 206 0.29 -4.16 13.62
CA LEU A 206 0.67 -5.11 14.66
C LEU A 206 1.56 -6.25 14.13
N PRO A 207 1.26 -6.91 12.99
CA PRO A 207 2.19 -7.87 12.40
C PRO A 207 3.55 -7.28 12.04
N THR A 208 3.60 -6.06 11.50
CA THR A 208 4.88 -5.40 11.21
C THR A 208 5.71 -5.17 12.48
N LEU A 209 5.07 -4.72 13.56
CA LEU A 209 5.74 -4.60 14.86
C LEU A 209 6.21 -5.95 15.40
N LYS A 210 5.41 -7.01 15.22
CA LYS A 210 5.76 -8.38 15.65
C LYS A 210 7.02 -8.90 14.95
N ILE A 211 7.19 -8.62 13.66
CA ILE A 211 8.41 -9.02 12.90
C ILE A 211 9.66 -8.41 13.55
N ILE A 212 9.60 -7.13 13.92
CA ILE A 212 10.73 -6.44 14.58
C ILE A 212 10.97 -7.04 15.97
N TYR A 213 9.90 -7.18 16.76
CA TYR A 213 9.98 -7.76 18.10
C TYR A 213 10.57 -9.17 18.10
N ASP A 214 10.17 -10.02 17.15
CA ASP A 214 10.68 -11.39 17.04
C ASP A 214 12.16 -11.39 16.70
N ARG A 215 12.60 -10.52 15.79
CA ARG A 215 14.02 -10.36 15.46
C ARG A 215 14.81 -9.87 16.68
N ASP A 216 14.29 -8.92 17.44
CA ASP A 216 14.95 -8.45 18.65
C ASP A 216 15.06 -9.57 19.70
N LYS A 217 14.04 -10.44 19.82
CA LYS A 217 14.09 -11.61 20.69
C LYS A 217 15.06 -12.68 20.22
N GLU A 218 15.15 -12.92 18.91
CA GLU A 218 16.17 -13.79 18.32
C GLU A 218 17.58 -13.28 18.66
N ILE A 219 17.82 -11.97 18.56
CA ILE A 219 19.11 -11.35 18.89
C ILE A 219 19.39 -11.42 20.40
N GLU A 220 18.40 -11.11 21.24
CA GLU A 220 18.54 -11.13 22.70
C GLU A 220 18.88 -12.54 23.22
N THR A 221 18.31 -13.58 22.59
CA THR A 221 18.53 -14.98 22.96
C THR A 221 19.65 -15.65 22.17
N PHE A 222 20.30 -14.94 21.25
CA PHE A 222 21.41 -15.46 20.45
C PHE A 222 22.61 -15.78 21.34
N GLN A 223 22.98 -17.06 21.39
CA GLN A 223 24.18 -17.51 22.06
C GLN A 223 25.30 -17.68 21.03
N SER A 224 26.29 -16.79 21.10
CA SER A 224 27.46 -16.89 20.23
C SER A 224 28.27 -18.15 20.57
N SER A 225 28.62 -18.91 19.53
CA SER A 225 29.50 -20.08 19.63
C SER A 225 30.76 -19.86 18.79
N THR A 226 31.92 -20.17 19.35
CA THR A 226 33.16 -20.20 18.59
C THR A 226 33.20 -21.45 17.73
N TYR A 227 33.59 -21.29 16.47
CA TYR A 227 33.93 -22.39 15.59
C TYR A 227 35.20 -22.02 14.83
N TYR A 228 35.92 -23.03 14.38
CA TYR A 228 37.17 -22.92 13.66
C TYR A 228 36.97 -23.45 12.24
N LYS A 229 37.67 -22.86 11.27
CA LYS A 229 37.78 -23.36 9.91
C LYS A 229 39.26 -23.57 9.59
N LEU A 230 39.57 -24.63 8.85
CA LEU A 230 40.90 -24.80 8.28
C LEU A 230 40.87 -24.27 6.85
N VAL A 231 41.59 -23.17 6.65
CA VAL A 231 41.82 -22.56 5.33
C VAL A 231 43.25 -22.86 4.92
N ALA A 232 43.42 -23.45 3.75
CA ALA A 232 44.70 -23.77 3.15
C ALA A 232 44.98 -22.85 1.95
N ASN A 233 46.19 -22.33 1.88
CA ASN A 233 46.66 -21.54 0.75
C ASN A 233 47.41 -22.47 -0.21
N PHE A 234 46.95 -22.55 -1.44
CA PHE A 234 47.55 -23.38 -2.48
C PHE A 234 48.27 -22.51 -3.49
N LYS A 235 49.39 -23.02 -4.01
CA LYS A 235 50.15 -22.40 -5.09
C LYS A 235 50.35 -23.40 -6.22
N THR A 236 49.89 -23.05 -7.42
CA THR A 236 50.04 -23.90 -8.60
C THR A 236 51.47 -23.84 -9.14
N LYS A 237 51.82 -24.79 -10.02
CA LYS A 237 53.12 -24.79 -10.74
C LYS A 237 53.31 -23.54 -11.61
N ASP A 238 52.22 -22.90 -12.01
CA ASP A 238 52.20 -21.66 -12.79
C ASP A 238 52.23 -20.40 -11.88
N ASN A 239 52.53 -20.58 -10.58
CA ASN A 239 52.55 -19.53 -9.55
C ASN A 239 51.19 -18.83 -9.31
N GLU A 240 50.07 -19.48 -9.60
CA GLU A 240 48.74 -18.98 -9.23
C GLU A 240 48.42 -19.37 -7.78
N GLU A 241 47.87 -18.44 -7.00
CA GLU A 241 47.53 -18.67 -5.59
C GLU A 241 46.01 -18.65 -5.39
N PHE A 242 45.49 -19.56 -4.58
CA PHE A 242 44.08 -19.60 -4.20
C PHE A 242 43.87 -20.23 -2.81
N GLU A 243 42.76 -19.88 -2.17
CA GLU A 243 42.35 -20.46 -0.90
C GLU A 243 41.42 -21.66 -1.12
N GLY A 244 41.63 -22.72 -0.34
CA GLY A 244 40.67 -23.81 -0.18
C GLY A 244 40.26 -23.95 1.28
N VAL A 245 38.99 -24.28 1.50
CA VAL A 245 38.45 -24.60 2.83
C VAL A 245 38.41 -26.12 2.95
N TYR A 246 38.93 -26.65 4.06
CA TYR A 246 38.85 -28.08 4.34
C TYR A 246 37.46 -28.47 4.86
N TYR A 247 36.93 -29.58 4.35
CA TYR A 247 35.65 -30.14 4.76
C TYR A 247 35.85 -31.55 5.33
N GLU A 248 35.21 -31.84 6.45
CA GLU A 248 35.07 -33.18 7.00
C GLU A 248 33.59 -33.55 7.02
N ASN A 249 33.22 -34.64 6.33
CA ASN A 249 31.82 -35.09 6.19
C ASN A 249 30.87 -33.95 5.75
N ASP A 250 31.25 -33.21 4.70
CA ASP A 250 30.52 -32.04 4.17
C ASP A 250 30.34 -30.87 5.15
N ASN A 251 31.13 -30.82 6.23
CA ASN A 251 31.15 -29.71 7.18
C ASN A 251 32.52 -29.01 7.20
N GLU A 252 32.51 -27.67 7.09
CA GLU A 252 33.69 -26.81 7.13
C GLU A 252 34.00 -26.25 8.52
N LYS A 253 33.13 -26.49 9.52
CA LYS A 253 33.23 -25.92 10.86
C LYS A 253 33.64 -26.98 11.87
N PHE A 254 34.65 -26.65 12.67
CA PHE A 254 35.12 -27.43 13.82
C PHE A 254 34.75 -26.72 15.11
N ASP A 255 34.16 -27.43 16.07
CA ASP A 255 33.79 -26.85 17.36
C ASP A 255 35.01 -26.62 18.26
N ASP A 256 36.08 -27.39 18.06
CA ASP A 256 37.34 -27.29 18.77
C ASP A 256 38.49 -26.84 17.86
N LYS A 257 39.52 -26.25 18.48
CA LYS A 257 40.70 -25.74 17.77
C LYS A 257 41.74 -26.82 17.48
N GLU A 258 41.78 -27.87 18.30
CA GLU A 258 42.85 -28.88 18.27
C GLU A 258 42.75 -29.76 17.01
N THR A 259 41.52 -30.10 16.61
CA THR A 259 41.24 -30.90 15.41
C THR A 259 41.85 -30.27 14.16
N PRO A 260 41.50 -29.04 13.75
CA PRO A 260 42.12 -28.41 12.59
C PRO A 260 43.63 -28.18 12.77
N GLU A 261 44.13 -27.88 13.97
CA GLU A 261 45.59 -27.73 14.21
C GLU A 261 46.37 -29.03 13.98
N ASN A 262 45.81 -30.17 14.39
CA ASN A 262 46.42 -31.47 14.16
C ASN A 262 46.40 -31.85 12.68
N ILE A 263 45.33 -31.51 11.97
CA ILE A 263 45.25 -31.69 10.51
C ILE A 263 46.30 -30.81 9.81
N VAL A 264 46.46 -29.54 10.21
CA VAL A 264 47.50 -28.66 9.67
C VAL A 264 48.88 -29.29 9.81
N LYS A 265 49.25 -29.80 10.99
CA LYS A 265 50.54 -30.48 11.19
C LYS A 265 50.75 -31.69 10.28
N LEU A 266 49.67 -32.38 9.91
CA LEU A 266 49.73 -33.53 9.01
C LEU A 266 49.82 -33.13 7.52
N LEU A 267 49.37 -31.93 7.16
CA LEU A 267 49.24 -31.46 5.78
C LEU A 267 50.24 -30.37 5.39
N GLU A 268 50.93 -29.76 6.36
CA GLU A 268 51.92 -28.70 6.14
C GLU A 268 52.99 -29.14 5.12
N ASP A 269 53.28 -28.25 4.17
CA ASP A 269 54.23 -28.44 3.05
C ASP A 269 53.99 -29.68 2.17
N LYS A 270 52.77 -30.25 2.18
CA LYS A 270 52.39 -31.33 1.26
C LYS A 270 51.81 -30.81 -0.03
N ASP A 271 52.09 -31.54 -1.11
CA ASP A 271 51.45 -31.32 -2.40
C ASP A 271 49.98 -31.74 -2.36
N ALA A 272 49.13 -30.98 -3.05
CA ALA A 272 47.72 -31.29 -3.24
C ALA A 272 47.42 -31.58 -4.72
N GLU A 273 46.47 -32.49 -4.97
CA GLU A 273 46.01 -32.84 -6.31
C GLU A 273 44.56 -32.36 -6.50
N ILE A 274 44.27 -31.76 -7.66
CA ILE A 274 42.91 -31.39 -8.04
C ILE A 274 42.19 -32.65 -8.52
N ILE A 275 41.26 -33.15 -7.70
CA ILE A 275 40.45 -34.34 -8.01
C ILE A 275 39.35 -34.01 -9.03
N GLU A 276 38.75 -32.82 -8.90
CA GLU A 276 37.66 -32.37 -9.76
C GLU A 276 37.72 -30.85 -9.98
N LYS A 277 37.44 -30.42 -11.22
CA LYS A 277 37.28 -29.00 -11.57
C LYS A 277 36.05 -28.84 -12.46
N GLN A 278 35.01 -28.24 -11.90
CA GLN A 278 33.82 -27.85 -12.65
C GLN A 278 33.87 -26.36 -13.00
N VAL A 279 33.61 -26.01 -14.27
CA VAL A 279 33.56 -24.63 -14.75
C VAL A 279 32.21 -24.39 -15.42
N ASP A 280 31.36 -23.62 -14.75
CA ASP A 280 30.03 -23.28 -15.26
C ASP A 280 29.97 -21.83 -15.72
N LYS A 281 29.46 -21.60 -16.94
CA LYS A 281 29.14 -20.26 -17.42
C LYS A 281 27.75 -19.88 -16.93
N LYS A 282 27.67 -19.00 -15.93
CA LYS A 282 26.41 -18.40 -15.47
C LYS A 282 26.12 -17.12 -16.23
N LYS A 283 24.85 -16.90 -16.56
CA LYS A 283 24.37 -15.67 -17.18
C LYS A 283 23.45 -14.95 -16.20
N ASP A 284 23.94 -13.84 -15.66
CA ASP A 284 23.13 -12.96 -14.82
C ASP A 284 22.33 -12.00 -15.70
N TYR A 285 21.03 -12.02 -15.52
CA TYR A 285 20.12 -11.11 -16.20
C TYR A 285 20.01 -9.81 -15.41
N PRO A 286 19.81 -8.67 -16.10
CA PRO A 286 19.53 -7.42 -15.39
C PRO A 286 18.30 -7.59 -14.49
N PRO A 287 18.25 -6.89 -13.34
CA PRO A 287 17.08 -6.91 -12.50
C PRO A 287 15.85 -6.37 -13.25
N LEU A 288 14.67 -6.74 -12.77
CA LEU A 288 13.42 -6.16 -13.26
C LEU A 288 13.40 -4.64 -13.00
N LEU A 289 12.59 -3.92 -13.78
CA LEU A 289 12.28 -2.53 -13.50
C LEU A 289 11.58 -2.39 -12.14
N PHE A 290 11.64 -1.20 -11.56
CA PHE A 290 10.97 -0.91 -10.29
C PHE A 290 9.45 -1.10 -10.42
N ASN A 291 8.85 -1.72 -9.39
CA ASN A 291 7.39 -1.83 -9.22
C ASN A 291 6.82 -0.62 -8.49
#